data_AF-A0A3S5K363-F1
#
_entry.id   AF-A0A3S5K363-F1
#
_cell.length_a   1.000
_cell.length_b   1.000
_cell.length_c   1.000
_cell.angle_alpha   90.00
_cell.angle_beta   90.00
_cell.angle_gamma   90.00
#
_symmetry.space_group_name_H-M   'P 1'
#
loop_
_entity.id
_entity.type
_entity.pdbx_description
1 polymer ?
#
loop_
_entity_poly.entity_id
_entity_poly.type
_entity_poly.pdbx_seq_one_letter_code
_entity_poly.pdbx_strand_id
1 'polypeptide(L)'
;MAKSSDIGSKRLISLAPEEWVNWITQTSDLKVKEVINTGFEWISRESDILIRVENAKHKEFLVLNELQLRYKLKMPKRVRAYTALAEEKFDLPVYPVLINILKTSDAKIPTAFKSKFMGLTARQDYRVINL
;
A
#
# COMPACT_ATOMS: atom_id res chain seq x y z
N MET A 1 -1.14 -4.90 21.05
CA MET A 1 0.04 -4.06 21.37
C MET A 1 0.65 -3.63 20.06
N ALA A 2 0.54 -2.34 19.72
CA ALA A 2 1.15 -1.80 18.51
C ALA A 2 2.65 -2.02 18.53
N LYS A 3 3.22 -2.60 17.46
CA LYS A 3 4.67 -2.75 17.34
C LYS A 3 5.29 -1.36 17.24
N SER A 4 6.40 -1.13 17.96
CA SER A 4 7.13 0.14 17.96
C SER A 4 7.51 0.62 16.54
N SER A 5 7.77 -0.30 15.61
CA SER A 5 8.00 0.02 14.18
C SER A 5 6.81 0.73 13.54
N ASP A 6 5.58 0.37 13.90
CA ASP A 6 4.36 0.87 13.28
C ASP A 6 4.08 2.33 13.70
N ILE A 7 4.55 2.73 14.88
CA ILE A 7 4.48 4.12 15.37
C ILE A 7 5.43 5.03 14.59
N GLY A 8 6.66 4.56 14.32
CA GLY A 8 7.67 5.32 13.59
C GLY A 8 7.23 5.60 12.14
N SER A 9 6.70 4.59 11.47
CA SER A 9 6.23 4.69 10.09
C SER A 9 5.02 5.60 9.93
N LYS A 10 4.04 5.53 10.84
CA LYS A 10 2.88 6.45 10.84
C LYS A 10 3.31 7.89 11.07
N ARG A 11 4.25 8.12 12.01
CA ARG A 11 4.82 9.45 12.24
C ARG A 11 5.51 10.00 10.99
N LEU A 12 6.34 9.20 10.33
CA LEU A 12 7.04 9.61 9.10
C LEU A 12 6.08 10.09 8.02
N ILE A 13 5.01 9.32 7.73
CA ILE A 13 4.02 9.71 6.73
C ILE A 13 3.27 10.98 7.16
N SER A 14 2.93 11.10 8.45
CA SER A 14 2.19 12.26 8.96
C SER A 14 2.98 13.57 8.94
N LEU A 15 4.32 13.52 8.85
CA LEU A 15 5.15 14.72 8.82
C LEU A 15 5.02 15.50 7.50
N ALA A 16 4.85 14.79 6.39
CA ALA A 16 4.84 15.34 5.04
C ALA A 16 3.97 14.46 4.12
N PRO A 17 2.65 14.38 4.35
CA PRO A 17 1.80 13.39 3.71
C PRO A 17 1.65 13.64 2.20
N GLU A 18 1.67 14.89 1.73
CA GLU A 18 1.58 15.23 0.31
C GLU A 18 2.86 14.85 -0.43
N GLU A 19 4.02 15.22 0.11
CA GLU A 19 5.33 14.87 -0.43
C GLU A 19 5.51 13.35 -0.47
N TRP A 20 5.03 12.66 0.58
CA TRP A 20 5.03 11.21 0.64
C TRP A 20 4.23 10.58 -0.50
N VAL A 21 2.96 10.97 -0.69
CA VAL A 21 2.12 10.38 -1.74
C VAL A 21 2.62 10.71 -3.15
N ASN A 22 3.13 11.92 -3.36
CA ASN A 22 3.73 12.31 -4.64
C ASN A 22 4.98 11.47 -4.95
N TRP A 23 5.86 11.27 -3.95
CA TRP A 23 7.05 10.44 -4.10
C TRP A 23 6.73 8.98 -4.43
N ILE A 24 5.83 8.34 -3.67
CA ILE A 24 5.55 6.90 -3.88
C ILE A 24 4.82 6.62 -5.19
N THR A 25 3.95 7.53 -5.63
CA THR A 25 3.17 7.40 -6.87
C THR A 25 3.91 7.93 -8.10
N GLN A 26 5.02 8.64 -7.93
CA GLN A 26 5.74 9.35 -9.02
C GLN A 26 4.81 10.31 -9.78
N THR A 27 3.93 10.97 -9.05
CA THR A 27 2.95 11.94 -9.56
C THR A 27 3.18 13.26 -8.84
N SER A 28 2.90 14.39 -9.50
CA SER A 28 2.86 15.70 -8.88
C SER A 28 1.43 16.10 -8.56
N ASP A 29 1.29 17.07 -7.65
CA ASP A 29 0.03 17.77 -7.37
C ASP A 29 -1.07 16.89 -6.77
N LEU A 30 -0.71 15.77 -6.13
CA LEU A 30 -1.64 15.03 -5.27
C LEU A 30 -1.89 15.81 -3.99
N LYS A 31 -3.17 16.04 -3.68
CA LYS A 31 -3.64 16.59 -2.41
C LYS A 31 -4.13 15.47 -1.52
N VAL A 32 -3.71 15.47 -0.26
CA VAL A 32 -4.17 14.48 0.72
C VAL A 32 -5.49 14.95 1.34
N LYS A 33 -6.54 14.13 1.19
CA LYS A 33 -7.85 14.37 1.80
C LYS A 33 -7.91 13.83 3.21
N GLU A 34 -7.45 12.61 3.38
CA GLU A 34 -7.63 11.85 4.62
C GLU A 34 -6.54 10.78 4.74
N VAL A 35 -5.94 10.66 5.93
CA VAL A 35 -5.12 9.49 6.29
C VAL A 35 -6.00 8.53 7.08
N ILE A 36 -6.42 7.46 6.43
CA ILE A 36 -7.33 6.47 6.98
C ILE A 36 -6.52 5.40 7.70
N ASN A 37 -6.71 5.32 9.01
CA ASN A 37 -6.12 4.26 9.82
C ASN A 37 -7.02 3.02 9.75
N THR A 38 -6.97 2.30 8.62
CA THR A 38 -7.67 1.02 8.48
C THR A 38 -6.95 -0.06 9.28
N GLY A 39 -7.32 -0.23 10.54
CA GLY A 39 -7.34 -1.57 11.10
C GLY A 39 -8.46 -2.32 10.39
N PHE A 40 -8.17 -3.23 9.47
CA PHE A 40 -9.17 -4.24 9.10
C PHE A 40 -9.32 -5.13 10.34
N GLU A 41 -10.19 -4.74 11.28
CA GLU A 41 -10.32 -5.37 12.60
C GLU A 41 -10.57 -6.88 12.49
N TRP A 42 -11.27 -7.31 11.43
CA TRP A 42 -11.53 -8.72 11.15
C TRP A 42 -10.30 -9.51 10.63
N ILE A 43 -9.25 -8.80 10.20
CA ILE A 43 -7.96 -9.36 9.79
C ILE A 43 -6.85 -8.79 10.68
N SER A 44 -7.03 -8.76 12.02
CA SER A 44 -5.98 -8.65 13.07
C SER A 44 -4.62 -8.03 12.68
N ARG A 45 -4.60 -6.87 11.98
CA ARG A 45 -3.35 -6.33 11.41
C ARG A 45 -3.42 -4.81 11.34
N GLU A 46 -2.54 -4.18 12.10
CA GLU A 46 -2.50 -2.73 12.41
C GLU A 46 -1.66 -1.89 11.42
N SER A 47 -1.20 -2.48 10.30
CA SER A 47 0.04 -2.02 9.62
C SER A 47 -0.11 -1.42 8.23
N ASP A 48 -1.33 -1.16 7.75
CA ASP A 48 -1.54 -0.56 6.43
C ASP A 48 -2.09 0.85 6.56
N ILE A 49 -1.35 1.83 6.01
CA ILE A 49 -1.76 3.23 5.99
C ILE A 49 -2.43 3.46 4.65
N LEU A 50 -3.74 3.69 4.68
CA LEU A 50 -4.52 4.03 3.52
C LEU A 50 -4.66 5.55 3.46
N ILE A 51 -4.30 6.17 2.34
CA ILE A 51 -4.35 7.63 2.20
C ILE A 51 -5.31 7.95 1.06
N ARG A 52 -6.37 8.69 1.35
CA ARG A 52 -7.27 9.22 0.32
C ARG A 52 -6.65 10.48 -0.27
N VAL A 53 -6.51 10.49 -1.59
CA VAL A 53 -5.87 11.58 -2.33
C VAL A 53 -6.71 11.97 -3.53
N GLU A 54 -6.47 13.18 -4.04
CA GLU A 54 -7.04 13.61 -5.30
C GLU A 54 -6.05 14.41 -6.14
N ASN A 55 -6.23 14.41 -7.46
CA ASN A 55 -5.75 15.47 -8.33
C ASN A 55 -6.68 15.66 -9.53
N ALA A 56 -6.43 16.71 -10.33
CA ALA A 56 -7.23 17.03 -11.50
C ALA A 56 -7.30 15.90 -12.54
N LYS A 57 -6.25 15.08 -12.64
CA LYS A 57 -6.11 14.03 -13.64
C LYS A 57 -6.84 12.73 -13.27
N HIS A 58 -6.70 12.28 -12.03
CA HIS A 58 -7.16 10.97 -11.57
C HIS A 58 -8.41 11.04 -10.70
N LYS A 59 -8.91 12.25 -10.39
CA LYS A 59 -9.95 12.48 -9.39
C LYS A 59 -9.53 11.87 -8.05
N GLU A 60 -10.49 11.48 -7.22
CA GLU A 60 -10.25 10.88 -5.91
C GLU A 60 -9.90 9.39 -6.04
N PHE A 61 -8.87 8.96 -5.33
CA PHE A 61 -8.45 7.56 -5.24
C PHE A 61 -7.72 7.29 -3.93
N LEU A 62 -7.42 6.02 -3.67
CA LEU A 62 -6.75 5.59 -2.46
C LEU A 62 -5.31 5.16 -2.75
N VAL A 63 -4.39 5.51 -1.87
CA VAL A 63 -3.02 5.00 -1.88
C VAL A 63 -2.85 4.06 -0.70
N LEU A 64 -2.70 2.77 -1.00
CA LEU A 64 -2.48 1.73 0.01
C LEU A 64 -0.98 1.59 0.23
N ASN A 65 -0.52 1.96 1.43
CA ASN A 65 0.88 1.87 1.83
C ASN A 65 1.12 0.61 2.65
N GLU A 66 1.82 -0.34 2.04
CA GLU A 66 2.28 -1.55 2.69
C GLU A 66 3.78 -1.42 2.98
N LEU A 67 4.12 -1.05 4.21
CA LEU A 67 5.50 -0.88 4.64
C LEU A 67 6.03 -2.15 5.32
N GLN A 68 7.19 -2.60 4.89
CA GLN A 68 7.87 -3.77 5.45
C GLN A 68 9.32 -3.42 5.79
N LEU A 69 9.78 -3.86 6.97
CA LEU A 69 11.20 -3.75 7.30
C LEU A 69 12.06 -4.54 6.30
N ARG A 70 11.61 -5.74 5.91
CA ARG A 70 12.23 -6.63 4.92
C ARG A 70 11.15 -7.32 4.10
N TYR A 71 11.44 -7.64 2.85
CA TYR A 71 10.50 -8.33 1.98
C TYR A 71 10.15 -9.72 2.52
N LYS A 72 8.89 -10.12 2.34
CA LYS A 72 8.37 -11.45 2.71
C LYS A 72 7.69 -12.09 1.51
N LEU A 73 7.87 -13.39 1.31
CA LEU A 73 7.29 -14.12 0.17
C LEU A 73 5.74 -14.02 0.10
N LYS A 74 5.07 -13.79 1.23
CA LYS A 74 3.61 -13.63 1.29
C LYS A 74 3.09 -12.25 0.85
N MET A 75 3.98 -11.28 0.59
CA MET A 75 3.58 -9.90 0.29
C MET A 75 2.66 -9.76 -0.92
N PRO A 76 2.87 -10.43 -2.06
CA PRO A 76 1.97 -10.28 -3.22
C PRO A 76 0.52 -10.64 -2.89
N LYS A 77 0.30 -11.74 -2.14
CA LYS A 77 -1.04 -12.17 -1.70
C LYS A 77 -1.66 -11.17 -0.71
N ARG A 78 -0.85 -10.62 0.19
CA ARG A 78 -1.28 -9.64 1.19
C ARG A 78 -1.72 -8.33 0.52
N VAL A 79 -0.88 -7.79 -0.36
CA VAL A 79 -1.19 -6.56 -1.13
C VAL A 79 -2.51 -6.73 -1.88
N ARG A 80 -2.68 -7.84 -2.62
CA ARG A 80 -3.95 -8.14 -3.31
C ARG A 80 -5.17 -8.12 -2.40
N ALA A 81 -5.08 -8.78 -1.23
CA ALA A 81 -6.21 -8.86 -0.32
C ALA A 81 -6.63 -7.46 0.17
N TYR A 82 -5.66 -6.61 0.51
CA TYR A 82 -5.95 -5.27 1.02
C TYR A 82 -6.37 -4.28 -0.04
N THR A 83 -5.82 -4.39 -1.26
CA THR A 83 -6.32 -3.61 -2.40
C THR A 83 -7.81 -3.89 -2.59
N ALA A 84 -8.20 -5.16 -2.71
CA ALA A 84 -9.60 -5.52 -2.93
C ALA A 84 -10.53 -5.10 -1.78
N LEU A 85 -10.09 -5.24 -0.52
CA LEU A 85 -10.89 -4.81 0.64
C LEU A 85 -11.02 -3.28 0.73
N ALA A 86 -9.99 -2.53 0.35
CA ALA A 86 -10.06 -1.08 0.31
C ALA A 86 -10.95 -0.61 -0.85
N GLU A 87 -10.83 -1.22 -2.03
CA GLU A 87 -11.71 -0.94 -3.18
C GLU A 87 -13.18 -1.19 -2.81
N GLU A 88 -13.49 -2.35 -2.21
CA GLU A 88 -14.86 -2.70 -1.82
C GLU A 88 -15.42 -1.78 -0.73
N LYS A 89 -14.62 -1.45 0.29
CA LYS A 89 -15.06 -0.62 1.42
C LYS A 89 -15.34 0.83 1.04
N PHE A 90 -14.56 1.39 0.12
CA PHE A 90 -14.59 2.83 -0.17
C PHE A 90 -15.14 3.17 -1.54
N ASP A 91 -15.37 2.19 -2.41
CA ASP A 91 -15.82 2.39 -3.79
C ASP A 91 -14.92 3.37 -4.57
N LEU A 92 -13.60 3.26 -4.35
CA LEU A 92 -12.58 4.10 -4.96
C LEU A 92 -11.46 3.24 -5.55
N PRO A 93 -10.86 3.64 -6.69
CA PRO A 93 -9.67 2.99 -7.21
C PRO A 93 -8.54 2.97 -6.16
N VAL A 94 -7.80 1.87 -6.08
CA VAL A 94 -6.67 1.76 -5.15
C VAL A 94 -5.35 1.65 -5.91
N TYR A 95 -4.38 2.49 -5.52
CA TYR A 95 -2.99 2.43 -5.94
C TYR A 95 -2.15 1.75 -4.84
N PRO A 96 -1.88 0.44 -4.94
CA PRO A 96 -1.09 -0.27 -3.95
C PRO A 96 0.41 -0.06 -4.11
N VAL A 97 1.08 0.23 -2.99
CA VAL A 97 2.53 0.40 -2.91
C VAL A 97 3.09 -0.48 -1.82
N LEU A 98 4.04 -1.35 -2.19
CA LEU A 98 4.88 -2.12 -1.29
C LEU A 98 6.23 -1.43 -1.11
N ILE A 99 6.56 -1.04 0.12
CA ILE A 99 7.81 -0.35 0.47
C ILE A 99 8.63 -1.27 1.37
N ASN A 100 9.85 -1.61 0.97
CA ASN A 100 10.79 -2.40 1.76
C ASN A 100 11.94 -1.50 2.24
N ILE A 101 12.12 -1.39 3.57
CA ILE A 101 13.14 -0.51 4.17
C ILE A 101 14.55 -1.10 4.06
N LEU A 102 14.69 -2.40 4.28
CA LEU A 102 15.98 -3.10 4.25
C LEU A 102 16.02 -4.13 3.12
N LYS A 103 17.10 -4.10 2.35
CA LYS A 103 17.42 -5.13 1.37
C LYS A 103 17.49 -6.50 2.06
N THR A 104 16.78 -7.47 1.50
CA THR A 104 16.73 -8.85 2.03
C THR A 104 17.63 -9.79 1.22
N SER A 105 17.76 -9.53 -0.09
CA SER A 105 18.66 -10.22 -1.01
C SER A 105 18.80 -9.42 -2.31
N ASP A 106 19.63 -9.87 -3.24
CA ASP A 106 19.68 -9.38 -4.63
C ASP A 106 18.54 -9.92 -5.51
N ALA A 107 17.68 -10.81 -4.97
CA ALA A 107 16.57 -11.36 -5.72
C ALA A 107 15.55 -10.27 -6.09
N LYS A 108 15.08 -10.30 -7.33
CA LYS A 108 14.07 -9.37 -7.83
C LYS A 108 12.75 -9.57 -7.08
N ILE A 109 12.30 -8.52 -6.40
CA ILE A 109 11.01 -8.52 -5.71
C ILE A 109 9.87 -8.45 -6.75
N PRO A 110 8.86 -9.33 -6.68
CA PRO A 110 7.72 -9.30 -7.60
C PRO A 110 6.94 -7.99 -7.49
N THR A 111 6.47 -7.48 -8.62
CA THR A 111 5.61 -6.27 -8.73
C THR A 111 4.14 -6.62 -8.99
N ALA A 112 3.79 -7.90 -8.93
CA ALA A 112 2.44 -8.37 -9.15
C ALA A 112 2.18 -9.69 -8.42
N PHE A 113 0.96 -9.86 -7.93
CA PHE A 113 0.40 -11.16 -7.60
C PHE A 113 -0.21 -11.76 -8.86
N LYS A 114 0.03 -13.06 -9.09
CA LYS A 114 -0.58 -13.83 -10.18
C LYS A 114 -0.94 -15.22 -9.65
N SER A 115 -2.15 -15.69 -9.93
CA SER A 115 -2.56 -17.06 -9.67
C SER A 115 -3.53 -17.56 -10.73
N LYS A 116 -3.46 -18.86 -11.02
CA LYS A 116 -4.43 -19.56 -11.87
C LYS A 116 -5.05 -20.72 -11.08
N PHE A 117 -6.37 -20.81 -11.05
CA PHE A 117 -7.09 -21.88 -10.34
C PHE A 117 -8.36 -22.25 -11.10
N MET A 118 -8.51 -23.52 -11.46
CA MET A 118 -9.67 -24.03 -12.23
C MET A 118 -10.03 -23.19 -13.47
N GLY A 119 -9.01 -22.72 -14.22
CA GLY A 119 -9.21 -21.88 -15.41
C GLY A 119 -9.36 -20.38 -15.12
N LEU A 120 -9.61 -19.99 -13.87
CA LEU A 120 -9.70 -18.58 -13.45
C LEU A 120 -8.31 -17.98 -13.25
N THR A 121 -8.14 -16.72 -13.63
CA THR A 121 -6.90 -15.95 -13.42
C THR A 121 -7.17 -14.79 -12.47
N ALA A 122 -6.33 -14.66 -11.45
CA ALA A 122 -6.30 -13.47 -10.60
C ALA A 122 -4.95 -12.76 -10.78
N ARG A 123 -5.01 -11.45 -10.92
CA ARG A 123 -3.84 -10.57 -11.03
C ARG A 123 -4.07 -9.33 -10.19
N GLN A 124 -3.05 -8.93 -9.44
CA GLN A 124 -2.98 -7.61 -8.82
C GLN A 124 -1.59 -7.04 -9.12
N ASP A 125 -1.54 -5.93 -9.82
CA ASP A 125 -0.30 -5.18 -9.98
C ASP A 125 -0.14 -4.20 -8.81
N TYR A 126 1.11 -3.92 -8.43
CA TYR A 126 1.43 -2.96 -7.39
C TYR A 126 2.82 -2.38 -7.59
N ARG A 127 3.04 -1.18 -7.05
CA ARG A 127 4.35 -0.53 -7.08
C ARG A 127 5.24 -1.10 -5.99
N VAL A 128 6.51 -1.33 -6.30
CA VAL A 128 7.52 -1.74 -5.31
C VAL A 128 8.57 -0.65 -5.19
N ILE A 129 8.84 -0.24 -3.96
CA ILE A 129 9.92 0.68 -3.60
C ILE A 129 10.84 -0.06 -2.64
N ASN A 130 12.14 -0.05 -2.93
CA ASN A 130 13.16 -0.59 -2.06
C ASN A 130 14.10 0.55 -1.70
N LEU A 131 14.23 0.85 -0.40
CA LEU A 131 15.14 1.85 0.13
C LEU A 131 16.57 1.32 0.25
#